data_AF-A0A539D6P7-F1
#
_entry.id   AF-A0A539D6P7-F1
#
_cell.length_a   1.000
_cell.length_b   1.000
_cell.length_c   1.000
_cell.angle_alpha   90.00
_cell.angle_beta   90.00
_cell.angle_gamma   90.00
#
_symmetry.space_group_name_H-M   'P 1'
#
loop_
_entity.id
_entity.type
_entity.pdbx_description
1 polymer ?
#
loop_
_entity_poly.entity_id
_entity_poly.type
_entity_poly.pdbx_seq_one_letter_code
_entity_poly.pdbx_strand_id
1 'polypeptide(L)'
;MKYAIAAVAVVAAIAGGAIAQTTETPGATPPAATTPAVPTPPSACPAYPSPPTLPEVAALRNQKAVNAGTETVNAWITQYQTVGACRRDEVTKLDAQLQARVAEFKDGNARAMQVRDQWQTTVDAVVAQGQKKKR
;
A
#
# COMPACT_ATOMS: atom_id res chain seq x y z
N MET A 1 -40.03 -23.77 33.42
CA MET A 1 -39.01 -23.14 34.29
C MET A 1 -38.07 -22.36 33.39
N LYS A 2 -37.92 -21.06 33.68
CA LYS A 2 -37.06 -20.11 32.95
C LYS A 2 -35.61 -20.37 33.33
N TYR A 3 -34.71 -20.61 32.38
CA TYR A 3 -33.28 -20.42 32.61
C TYR A 3 -32.61 -19.79 31.39
N ALA A 4 -31.74 -18.84 31.72
CA ALA A 4 -31.29 -17.73 30.92
C ALA A 4 -30.22 -18.12 29.89
N ILE A 5 -30.19 -17.27 28.87
CA ILE A 5 -29.15 -17.11 27.85
C ILE A 5 -27.81 -16.80 28.55
N ALA A 6 -26.74 -17.47 28.12
CA ALA A 6 -25.37 -17.01 28.38
C ALA A 6 -24.60 -17.03 27.06
N ALA A 7 -24.62 -15.90 26.36
CA ALA A 7 -23.69 -15.61 25.28
C ALA A 7 -22.33 -15.24 25.91
N VAL A 8 -21.28 -16.00 25.61
CA VAL A 8 -19.91 -15.62 25.95
C VAL A 8 -19.22 -15.22 24.66
N ALA A 9 -19.32 -13.93 24.33
CA ALA A 9 -18.49 -13.29 23.32
C ALA A 9 -17.13 -12.98 23.95
N VAL A 10 -16.11 -13.78 23.66
CA VAL A 10 -14.72 -13.40 23.96
C VAL A 10 -14.18 -12.66 22.73
N VAL A 11 -14.36 -11.34 22.71
CA VAL A 11 -13.64 -10.44 21.81
C VAL A 11 -12.24 -10.27 22.41
N ALA A 12 -11.28 -11.06 21.95
CA ALA A 12 -9.87 -10.82 22.19
C ALA A 12 -9.38 -9.73 21.22
N ALA A 13 -9.67 -8.47 21.54
CA ALA A 13 -9.04 -7.33 20.90
C ALA A 13 -7.61 -7.18 21.46
N ILE A 14 -6.64 -7.79 20.79
CA ILE A 14 -5.23 -7.48 21.00
C ILE A 14 -4.77 -6.68 19.78
N ALA A 15 -4.90 -5.36 19.88
CA ALA A 15 -4.12 -4.43 19.07
C ALA A 15 -3.91 -3.18 19.91
N GLY A 16 -2.64 -2.88 20.18
CA GLY A 16 -2.21 -1.78 21.03
C GLY A 16 -2.73 -0.42 20.56
N GLY A 17 -3.09 0.40 21.54
CA GLY A 17 -3.39 1.81 21.37
C GLY A 17 -3.72 2.39 22.73
N ALA A 18 -2.89 3.30 23.22
CA ALA A 18 -3.22 4.10 24.39
C ALA A 18 -4.47 4.92 24.08
N ILE A 19 -5.63 4.48 24.56
CA ILE A 19 -6.84 5.28 24.58
C ILE A 19 -6.70 6.27 25.74
N ALA A 20 -6.16 7.44 25.45
CA ALA A 20 -6.43 8.63 26.24
C ALA A 20 -7.95 8.90 26.12
N GLN A 21 -8.72 8.48 27.12
CA GLN A 21 -10.14 8.82 27.23
C GLN A 21 -10.25 10.30 27.64
N THR A 22 -10.26 11.19 26.66
CA THR A 22 -10.72 12.57 26.87
C THR A 22 -12.22 12.59 26.67
N THR A 23 -12.96 12.93 27.74
CA THR A 23 -14.37 13.27 27.71
C THR A 23 -14.63 14.33 26.63
N GLU A 24 -15.30 13.96 25.54
CA GLU A 24 -15.62 14.89 24.46
C GLU A 24 -16.82 15.76 24.86
N THR A 25 -16.60 17.08 24.89
CA THR A 25 -17.66 18.08 24.88
C THR A 25 -18.40 18.00 23.54
N PRO A 26 -19.75 17.88 23.51
CA PRO A 26 -20.50 17.91 22.25
C PRO A 26 -20.33 19.28 21.58
N GLY A 27 -19.62 19.33 20.45
CA GLY A 27 -19.53 20.54 19.61
C GLY A 27 -18.16 20.91 19.06
N ALA A 28 -17.08 20.21 19.41
CA ALA A 28 -15.79 20.42 18.78
C ALA A 28 -15.65 19.49 17.57
N THR A 29 -15.68 20.05 16.36
CA THR A 29 -15.22 19.35 15.14
C THR A 29 -13.78 18.89 15.40
N PRO A 30 -13.47 17.59 15.36
CA PRO A 30 -12.10 17.12 15.51
C PRO A 30 -11.23 17.84 14.47
N PRO A 31 -10.05 18.39 14.86
CA PRO A 31 -9.11 18.88 13.86
C PRO A 31 -8.86 17.76 12.86
N ALA A 32 -8.97 18.06 11.56
CA ALA A 32 -8.76 17.10 10.50
C ALA A 32 -7.44 16.37 10.75
N ALA A 33 -7.53 15.07 11.05
CA ALA A 33 -6.36 14.24 11.28
C ALA A 33 -5.53 14.25 10.00
N THR A 34 -4.45 15.02 9.98
CA THR A 34 -3.45 15.00 8.92
C THR A 34 -2.81 13.62 8.96
N THR A 35 -3.27 12.73 8.07
CA THR A 35 -2.68 11.41 7.93
C THR A 35 -1.22 11.60 7.53
N PRO A 36 -0.24 11.05 8.27
CA PRO A 36 1.16 11.15 7.89
C PRO A 36 1.36 10.62 6.48
N ALA A 37 2.04 11.40 5.63
CA ALA A 37 2.36 10.95 4.28
C ALA A 37 3.21 9.66 4.37
N VAL A 38 2.80 8.63 3.65
CA VAL A 38 3.60 7.40 3.55
C VAL A 38 4.90 7.76 2.82
N PRO A 39 6.08 7.46 3.41
CA PRO A 39 7.35 7.77 2.79
C PRO A 39 7.46 7.01 1.45
N THR A 40 7.76 7.75 0.38
CA THR A 40 8.02 7.15 -0.93
C THR A 40 9.39 6.47 -0.89
N PRO A 41 9.52 5.22 -1.34
CA PRO A 41 10.82 4.55 -1.40
C PRO A 41 11.84 5.38 -2.19
N PRO A 42 13.11 5.41 -1.76
CA PRO A 42 14.15 6.07 -2.53
C PRO A 42 14.32 5.37 -3.89
N SER A 43 14.48 6.16 -4.94
CA SER A 43 14.77 5.63 -6.27
C SER A 43 16.26 5.47 -6.49
N ALA A 44 16.65 4.40 -7.18
CA ALA A 44 18.02 4.18 -7.62
C ALA A 44 18.30 4.85 -8.98
N CYS A 45 17.26 5.29 -9.68
CA CYS A 45 17.40 5.96 -10.96
C CYS A 45 17.77 7.44 -10.79
N PRO A 46 18.60 8.00 -11.69
CA PRO A 46 18.89 9.43 -11.69
C PRO A 46 17.63 10.29 -11.86
N ALA A 47 17.74 11.56 -11.49
CA ALA A 47 16.69 12.54 -11.78
C ALA A 47 16.58 12.77 -13.30
N TYR A 48 15.40 13.17 -13.77
CA TYR A 48 15.25 13.59 -15.16
C TYR A 48 16.08 14.85 -15.43
N PRO A 49 16.76 14.93 -16.59
CA PRO A 49 17.49 16.13 -16.95
C PRO A 49 16.51 17.30 -17.16
N SER A 50 16.88 18.48 -16.67
CA SER A 50 16.12 19.70 -16.94
C SER A 50 16.03 19.96 -18.45
N PRO A 51 14.90 20.46 -18.96
CA PRO A 51 14.78 20.86 -20.36
C PRO A 51 15.84 21.90 -20.74
N PRO A 52 16.43 21.81 -21.94
CA PRO A 52 17.37 22.82 -22.40
C PRO A 52 16.65 24.12 -22.73
N THR A 53 17.36 25.24 -22.61
CA THR A 53 16.90 26.52 -23.13
C THR A 53 16.97 26.49 -24.66
N LEU A 54 15.86 26.82 -25.33
CA LEU A 54 15.80 26.88 -26.79
C LEU A 54 16.18 28.26 -27.32
N PRO A 55 16.67 28.36 -28.58
CA PRO A 55 16.92 29.66 -29.20
C PRO A 55 15.64 30.50 -29.28
N GLU A 56 15.75 31.80 -29.06
CA GLU A 56 14.64 32.73 -29.24
C GLU A 56 14.16 32.74 -30.70
N VAL A 57 12.88 33.08 -30.91
CA VAL A 57 12.25 33.10 -32.25
C VAL A 57 13.03 33.95 -33.26
N ALA A 58 13.62 35.07 -32.80
CA ALA A 58 14.44 35.93 -33.66
C ALA A 58 15.69 35.20 -34.20
N ALA A 59 16.32 34.34 -33.38
CA ALA A 59 17.49 33.57 -33.76
C ALA A 59 17.16 32.43 -34.73
N LEU A 60 15.93 31.92 -34.73
CA LEU A 60 15.49 30.83 -35.62
C LEU A 60 15.43 31.22 -37.11
N ARG A 61 15.58 32.50 -37.46
CA ARG A 61 15.77 32.94 -38.85
C ARG A 61 17.12 32.51 -39.44
N ASN A 62 18.06 32.08 -38.59
CA ASN A 62 19.36 31.56 -39.00
C ASN A 62 19.35 30.03 -38.96
N GLN A 63 19.59 29.38 -40.11
CA GLN A 63 19.63 27.92 -40.21
C GLN A 63 20.63 27.27 -39.23
N LYS A 64 21.76 27.94 -38.94
CA LYS A 64 22.74 27.44 -37.97
C LYS A 64 22.14 27.35 -36.56
N ALA A 65 21.31 28.32 -36.17
CA ALA A 65 20.65 28.33 -34.86
C ALA A 65 19.58 27.23 -34.77
N VAL A 66 18.84 26.99 -35.86
CA VAL A 66 17.87 25.88 -35.95
C VAL A 66 18.58 24.53 -35.78
N ASN A 67 19.69 24.32 -36.48
CA ASN A 67 20.46 23.08 -36.40
C ASN A 67 21.02 22.85 -34.99
N ALA A 68 21.61 23.88 -34.38
CA ALA A 68 22.14 23.81 -33.01
C ALA A 68 21.03 23.53 -31.98
N GLY A 69 19.87 24.18 -32.10
CA GLY A 69 18.72 23.92 -31.24
C GLY A 69 18.20 22.48 -31.39
N THR A 70 18.14 21.99 -32.63
CA THR A 70 17.72 20.61 -32.93
C THR A 70 18.66 19.59 -32.29
N GLU A 71 19.97 19.76 -32.44
CA GLU A 71 20.98 18.89 -31.82
C GLU A 71 20.86 18.89 -30.29
N THR A 72 20.69 20.07 -29.69
CA THR A 72 20.49 20.23 -28.24
C THR A 72 19.27 19.47 -27.74
N VAL A 73 18.13 19.59 -28.44
CA VAL A 73 16.89 18.88 -28.09
C VAL A 73 17.07 17.37 -28.24
N ASN A 74 17.68 16.90 -29.34
CA ASN A 74 17.91 15.48 -29.56
C ASN A 74 18.82 14.85 -28.49
N ALA A 75 19.86 15.57 -28.07
CA ALA A 75 20.71 15.15 -26.97
C ALA A 75 19.92 15.04 -25.65
N TRP A 76 19.10 16.05 -25.34
CA TRP A 76 18.26 16.03 -24.14
C TRP A 76 17.23 14.88 -24.18
N ILE A 77 16.56 14.64 -25.31
CA ILE A 77 15.61 13.52 -25.48
C ILE A 77 16.32 12.17 -25.20
N THR A 78 17.53 11.99 -25.71
CA THR A 78 18.30 10.75 -25.51
C THR A 78 18.61 10.52 -24.03
N GLN A 79 19.04 11.56 -23.31
CA GLN A 79 19.26 11.50 -21.87
C GLN A 79 17.94 11.21 -21.12
N TYR A 80 16.87 11.92 -21.47
CA TYR A 80 15.55 11.73 -20.87
C TYR A 80 15.04 10.29 -21.05
N GLN A 81 15.17 9.72 -22.24
CA GLN A 81 14.78 8.34 -22.53
C GLN A 81 15.59 7.31 -21.73
N THR A 82 16.88 7.58 -21.49
CA THR A 82 17.74 6.73 -20.66
C THR A 82 17.23 6.70 -19.22
N VAL A 83 16.92 7.86 -18.64
CA VAL A 83 16.31 7.94 -17.30
C VAL A 83 14.94 7.25 -17.29
N GLY A 84 14.12 7.47 -18.33
CA GLY A 84 12.80 6.86 -18.45
C GLY A 84 12.85 5.33 -18.52
N ALA A 85 13.86 4.74 -19.18
CA ALA A 85 14.07 3.29 -19.19
C ALA A 85 14.36 2.75 -17.78
N CYS A 86 15.29 3.36 -17.06
CA CYS A 86 15.59 2.99 -15.67
C CYS A 86 14.33 3.03 -14.79
N ARG A 87 13.53 4.10 -14.90
CA ARG A 87 12.31 4.28 -14.10
C ARG A 87 11.26 3.20 -14.38
N ARG A 88 11.12 2.76 -15.64
CA ARG A 88 10.23 1.64 -15.99
C ARG A 88 10.70 0.32 -15.37
N ASP A 89 12.00 0.06 -15.37
CA ASP A 89 12.57 -1.13 -14.74
C ASP A 89 12.35 -1.12 -13.21
N GLU A 90 12.49 0.05 -12.58
CA GLU A 90 12.21 0.23 -11.17
C GLU A 90 10.74 -0.04 -10.82
N VAL A 91 9.81 0.50 -11.60
CA VAL A 91 8.36 0.23 -11.45
C VAL A 91 8.07 -1.26 -11.61
N THR A 92 8.66 -1.92 -12.60
CA THR A 92 8.47 -3.36 -12.84
C THR A 92 8.94 -4.19 -11.65
N LYS A 93 10.09 -3.83 -11.05
CA LYS A 93 10.60 -4.51 -9.84
C LYS A 93 9.69 -4.29 -8.63
N LEU A 94 9.20 -3.07 -8.44
CA LEU A 94 8.28 -2.75 -7.35
C LEU A 94 6.95 -3.49 -7.50
N ASP A 95 6.43 -3.60 -8.73
CA ASP A 95 5.22 -4.37 -9.01
C ASP A 95 5.42 -5.86 -8.70
N ALA A 96 6.54 -6.45 -9.11
CA ALA A 96 6.87 -7.83 -8.76
C ALA A 96 6.94 -8.06 -7.23
N GLN A 97 7.50 -7.11 -6.48
CA GLN A 97 7.52 -7.16 -5.02
C GLN A 97 6.11 -7.07 -4.43
N LEU A 98 5.27 -6.17 -4.95
CA LEU A 98 3.88 -6.03 -4.51
C LEU A 98 3.11 -7.33 -4.75
N GLN A 99 3.22 -7.92 -5.94
CA GLN A 99 2.57 -9.18 -6.27
C GLN A 99 3.01 -10.31 -5.34
N ALA A 100 4.31 -10.41 -5.03
CA ALA A 100 4.82 -11.39 -4.06
C ALA A 100 4.20 -11.21 -2.67
N ARG A 101 4.11 -9.97 -2.16
CA ARG A 101 3.48 -9.69 -0.86
C ARG A 101 1.98 -9.98 -0.84
N VAL A 102 1.29 -9.73 -1.95
CA VAL A 102 -0.13 -10.10 -2.10
C VAL A 102 -0.30 -11.62 -2.05
N ALA A 103 0.60 -12.37 -2.68
CA ALA A 103 0.57 -13.84 -2.62
C ALA A 103 0.82 -14.35 -1.19
N GLU A 104 1.84 -13.84 -0.50
CA GLU A 104 2.12 -14.18 0.91
C GLU A 104 0.90 -13.92 1.81
N PHE A 105 0.23 -12.78 1.63
CA PHE A 105 -0.98 -12.45 2.39
C PHE A 105 -2.11 -13.45 2.13
N LYS A 106 -2.37 -13.79 0.86
CA LYS A 106 -3.40 -14.76 0.50
C LYS A 106 -3.12 -16.14 1.11
N ASP A 107 -1.87 -16.59 1.05
CA ASP A 107 -1.44 -17.86 1.64
C ASP A 107 -1.61 -17.86 3.16
N GLY A 108 -1.18 -16.78 3.83
CA GLY A 108 -1.37 -16.60 5.27
C GLY A 108 -2.85 -16.64 5.68
N ASN A 109 -3.71 -15.94 4.92
CA ASN A 109 -5.14 -15.93 5.16
C ASN A 109 -5.77 -17.32 4.96
N ALA A 110 -5.39 -18.05 3.90
CA ALA A 110 -5.87 -19.40 3.66
C ALA A 110 -5.51 -20.35 4.81
N ARG A 111 -4.27 -20.26 5.34
CA ARG A 111 -3.84 -21.04 6.51
C ARG A 111 -4.64 -20.69 7.76
N ALA A 112 -4.89 -19.40 8.01
CA ALA A 112 -5.70 -18.97 9.15
C ALA A 112 -7.13 -19.54 9.10
N MET A 113 -7.75 -19.52 7.91
CA MET A 113 -9.07 -20.10 7.68
C MET A 113 -9.06 -21.62 7.93
N GLN A 114 -8.04 -22.33 7.43
CA GLN A 114 -7.89 -23.77 7.66
C GLN A 114 -7.78 -24.11 9.16
N VAL A 115 -6.96 -23.37 9.92
CA VAL A 115 -6.81 -23.58 11.37
C VAL A 115 -8.14 -23.32 12.09
N ARG A 116 -8.87 -22.27 11.71
CA ARG A 116 -10.19 -21.99 12.27
C ARG A 116 -11.16 -23.16 12.02
N ASP A 117 -11.19 -23.70 10.81
CA ASP A 117 -12.10 -24.79 10.46
C ASP A 117 -11.75 -26.09 11.19
N GLN A 118 -10.46 -26.38 11.37
CA GLN A 118 -9.98 -27.49 12.21
C GLN A 118 -10.39 -27.32 13.67
N TRP A 119 -10.29 -26.11 14.20
CA TRP A 119 -10.73 -25.79 15.56
C TRP A 119 -12.24 -25.98 15.71
N GLN A 120 -13.04 -25.48 14.77
CA GLN A 120 -14.50 -25.66 14.80
C GLN A 120 -14.88 -27.15 14.81
N THR A 121 -14.22 -27.96 13.98
CA THR A 121 -14.41 -29.43 13.97
C THR A 121 -14.12 -30.05 15.35
N THR A 122 -13.08 -29.57 16.04
CA THR A 122 -12.73 -30.03 17.39
C THR A 122 -13.81 -29.63 18.40
N VAL A 123 -14.29 -28.39 18.34
CA VAL A 123 -15.38 -27.90 19.20
C VAL A 123 -16.63 -28.74 19.01
N ASP A 124 -17.03 -29.00 17.76
CA ASP A 124 -18.22 -29.79 17.44
C ASP A 124 -18.13 -31.22 18.00
N ALA A 125 -16.95 -31.84 17.90
CA ALA A 125 -16.70 -33.17 18.45
C ALA A 125 -16.83 -33.19 19.99
N VAL A 126 -16.29 -32.19 20.69
CA VAL A 126 -16.39 -32.07 22.14
C VAL A 126 -17.85 -31.84 22.58
N VAL A 127 -18.58 -30.97 21.88
CA VAL A 127 -20.00 -30.70 22.15
C VAL A 127 -20.84 -31.98 21.98
N ALA A 128 -20.62 -32.74 20.90
CA ALA A 128 -21.31 -34.00 20.66
C ALA A 128 -21.03 -35.04 21.76
N GLN A 129 -19.79 -35.16 22.24
CA GLN A 129 -19.45 -36.03 23.36
C GLN A 129 -20.11 -35.59 24.68
N GLY A 130 -20.17 -34.28 24.94
CA GLY A 130 -20.83 -33.71 26.11
C GLY A 130 -22.33 -34.00 26.15
N GLN A 131 -23.01 -34.02 25.00
CA GLN A 131 -24.43 -34.38 24.91
C GLN A 131 -24.70 -35.86 25.16
N LYS A 132 -23.81 -36.76 24.72
CA LYS A 132 -23.95 -38.21 24.96
C LYS A 132 -23.89 -38.58 26.44
N LYS A 133 -23.06 -37.89 27.23
CA LYS A 133 -22.93 -38.14 28.68
C LYS A 133 -24.13 -37.67 29.52
N LYS A 134 -25.05 -36.89 28.93
CA LYS A 134 -26.26 -36.38 29.60
C LYS A 134 -27.51 -37.25 29.35
N ARG A 135 -27.39 -38.30 28.53
CA ARG A 135 -28.42 -39.31 28.30
C ARG A 135 -28.07 -40.57 29.08
#